data_AF-A0A963VAF8-F1
#
_entry.id   AF-A0A963VAF8-F1
#
_cell.length_a   1.000
_cell.length_b   1.000
_cell.length_c   1.000
_cell.angle_alpha   90.00
_cell.angle_beta   90.00
_cell.angle_gamma   90.00
#
_symmetry.space_group_name_H-M   'P 1'
#
loop_
_entity.id
_entity.type
_entity.pdbx_description
1 polymer ?
#
loop_
_entity_poly.entity_id
_entity_poly.type
_entity_poly.pdbx_seq_one_letter_code
_entity_poly.pdbx_strand_id
1 'polypeptide(L)'
;MALQPVADLAQGDSEVLLDTESSDFRAPGLAVLAVDGGDGVLVEITAIQADRLILAESVVLAVPATTVAARRVTIVPVRAGVLSSGVEIARRRQNDGTVSATFLLRDPPDLAAPVLPVYLGRPVQTDPSLTRAPITASLRRAVEYVDNGFGPVVVEPLRDLFERGEAITLKAKGAAERMALRRWLWSLRGRQASFWLPTWGRELQLRASMTSGSTQMRVAPVAALAAYLGRKILMEMPGGLRFRTINAAVAEGPDHRLTLSSSLGEPVAIPTKVHFLTLVRSEADRVEIQHGAVASEVTLPVVEVAE
;
A
#
# COMPACT_ATOMS: atom_id res chain seq x y z
N MET A 1 -6.15 5.69 -13.56
CA MET A 1 -5.24 6.85 -13.43
C MET A 1 -5.04 7.47 -14.79
N ALA A 2 -4.74 8.76 -14.85
CA ALA A 2 -4.35 9.42 -16.09
C ALA A 2 -2.92 9.03 -16.47
N LEU A 3 -2.71 8.61 -17.71
CA LEU A 3 -1.41 8.24 -18.28
C LEU A 3 -1.08 9.11 -19.49
N GLN A 4 0.21 9.20 -19.81
CA GLN A 4 0.70 9.83 -21.03
C GLN A 4 1.19 8.73 -21.99
N PRO A 5 0.94 8.88 -23.31
CA PRO A 5 1.55 8.02 -24.31
C PRO A 5 3.09 8.06 -24.26
N VAL A 6 3.72 7.00 -24.74
CA VAL A 6 5.19 6.90 -24.88
C VAL A 6 5.67 7.53 -26.20
N ALA A 7 4.81 7.54 -27.22
CA ALA A 7 5.06 8.12 -28.53
C ALA A 7 4.04 9.21 -28.86
N ASP A 8 4.42 10.10 -29.78
CA ASP A 8 3.51 11.11 -30.31
C ASP A 8 2.34 10.45 -31.01
N LEU A 9 1.16 11.05 -30.88
CA LEU A 9 -0.07 10.51 -31.42
C LEU A 9 -0.46 11.27 -32.70
N ALA A 10 -0.73 10.53 -33.77
CA ALA A 10 -1.17 11.08 -35.04
C ALA A 10 -2.66 10.83 -35.30
N GLN A 11 -3.24 11.68 -36.16
CA GLN A 11 -4.58 11.41 -36.67
C GLN A 11 -4.58 10.13 -37.51
N GLY A 12 -5.58 9.28 -37.28
CA GLY A 12 -5.68 7.99 -37.97
C GLY A 12 -5.00 6.83 -37.23
N ASP A 13 -4.29 7.08 -36.13
CA ASP A 13 -3.72 6.01 -35.31
C ASP A 13 -4.85 5.16 -34.70
N SER A 14 -4.77 3.84 -34.87
CA SER A 14 -5.67 2.87 -34.22
C SER A 14 -5.05 2.24 -32.97
N GLU A 15 -3.80 2.58 -32.67
CA GLU A 15 -3.05 2.09 -31.51
C GLU A 15 -2.48 3.26 -30.73
N VAL A 16 -2.52 3.17 -29.40
CA VAL A 16 -1.87 4.14 -28.53
C VAL A 16 -0.86 3.43 -27.64
N LEU A 17 0.42 3.78 -27.79
CA LEU A 17 1.52 3.21 -27.00
C LEU A 17 1.55 3.81 -25.60
N LEU A 18 1.30 3.00 -24.57
CA LEU A 18 1.38 3.36 -23.16
C LEU A 18 1.48 2.13 -22.27
N ASP A 19 2.07 2.27 -21.09
CA ASP A 19 2.07 1.23 -20.07
C ASP A 19 0.65 1.03 -19.51
N THR A 20 -0.02 -0.03 -19.95
CA THR A 20 -1.41 -0.30 -19.57
C THR A 20 -1.52 -0.86 -18.16
N GLU A 21 -0.44 -1.38 -17.55
CA GLU A 21 -0.43 -1.94 -16.21
C GLU A 21 -0.50 -0.87 -15.10
N SER A 22 -0.21 0.38 -15.45
CA SER A 22 -0.27 1.54 -14.54
C SER A 22 -1.68 2.15 -14.41
N SER A 23 -2.70 1.58 -15.07
CA SER A 23 -4.09 2.06 -15.00
C SER A 23 -5.11 0.92 -15.22
N ASP A 24 -6.37 1.12 -14.84
CA ASP A 24 -7.45 0.10 -14.89
C ASP A 24 -8.20 0.25 -16.23
N PHE A 25 -7.49 0.03 -17.34
CA PHE A 25 -8.13 -0.04 -18.67
C PHE A 25 -8.84 -1.38 -18.82
N ARG A 26 -9.95 -1.38 -19.57
CA ARG A 26 -10.75 -2.60 -19.86
C ARG A 26 -11.05 -2.71 -21.33
N ALA A 27 -11.12 -3.94 -21.82
CA ALA A 27 -11.50 -4.29 -23.17
C ALA A 27 -12.59 -5.38 -23.13
N PRO A 28 -13.71 -5.22 -23.85
CA PRO A 28 -14.15 -3.97 -24.47
C PRO A 28 -14.40 -2.88 -23.41
N GLY A 29 -14.15 -1.62 -23.75
CA GLY A 29 -14.29 -0.52 -22.79
C GLY A 29 -14.04 0.86 -23.40
N LEU A 30 -14.04 1.89 -22.56
CA LEU A 30 -13.90 3.28 -22.99
C LEU A 30 -12.72 3.94 -22.29
N ALA A 31 -12.05 4.84 -23.00
CA ALA A 31 -11.09 5.79 -22.45
C ALA A 31 -11.44 7.21 -22.88
N VAL A 32 -10.98 8.20 -22.13
CA VAL A 32 -11.00 9.60 -22.53
C VAL A 32 -9.59 10.01 -22.89
N LEU A 33 -9.46 10.64 -24.05
CA LEU A 33 -8.25 11.30 -24.51
C LEU A 33 -8.45 12.81 -24.42
N ALA A 34 -7.55 13.50 -23.73
CA ALA A 34 -7.55 14.95 -23.61
C ALA A 34 -6.18 15.50 -23.99
N VAL A 35 -6.15 16.66 -24.64
CA VAL A 35 -4.92 17.36 -25.02
C VAL A 35 -4.81 18.65 -24.21
N ASP A 36 -3.66 18.85 -23.57
CA ASP A 36 -3.36 19.99 -22.69
C ASP A 36 -4.41 20.25 -21.58
N GLY A 37 -5.08 19.18 -21.13
CA GLY A 37 -6.15 19.27 -20.14
C GLY A 37 -7.43 19.97 -20.63
N GLY A 38 -7.58 20.13 -21.95
CA GLY A 38 -8.80 20.63 -22.58
C GLY A 38 -9.91 19.58 -22.64
N ASP A 39 -10.82 19.75 -23.60
CA ASP A 39 -11.97 18.87 -23.77
C ASP A 39 -11.52 17.41 -24.01
N GLY A 40 -12.16 16.50 -23.28
CA GLY A 40 -11.91 15.07 -23.39
C GLY A 40 -12.76 14.44 -24.48
N VAL A 41 -12.12 13.74 -25.41
CA VAL A 41 -12.78 12.93 -26.45
C VAL A 41 -12.82 11.48 -25.99
N LEU A 42 -14.00 10.87 -26.10
CA LEU A 42 -14.22 9.49 -25.72
C LEU A 42 -13.79 8.56 -26.87
N VAL A 43 -12.98 7.57 -26.56
CA VAL A 43 -12.46 6.57 -27.49
C VAL A 43 -12.79 5.16 -26.98
N GLU A 44 -13.15 4.27 -27.90
CA GLU A 44 -13.49 2.88 -27.58
C GLU A 44 -12.26 1.97 -27.70
N ILE A 45 -12.06 1.11 -26.70
CA ILE A 45 -10.95 0.15 -26.61
C ILE A 45 -11.50 -1.23 -27.01
N THR A 46 -10.90 -1.82 -28.05
CA THR A 46 -11.21 -3.18 -28.51
C THR A 46 -10.36 -4.22 -27.79
N ALA A 47 -9.07 -3.94 -27.58
CA ALA A 47 -8.14 -4.86 -26.93
C ALA A 47 -7.03 -4.10 -26.19
N ILE A 48 -6.45 -4.77 -25.19
CA ILE A 48 -5.36 -4.25 -24.36
C ILE A 48 -4.17 -5.19 -24.49
N GLN A 49 -3.00 -4.63 -24.74
CA GLN A 49 -1.73 -5.32 -24.59
C GLN A 49 -0.90 -4.58 -23.52
N ALA A 50 0.20 -5.18 -23.07
CA ALA A 50 1.01 -4.61 -21.99
C ALA A 50 1.56 -3.21 -22.33
N ASP A 51 1.86 -2.94 -23.60
CA ASP A 51 2.52 -1.72 -24.08
C ASP A 51 1.62 -0.79 -24.92
N ARG A 52 0.36 -1.19 -25.18
CA ARG A 52 -0.55 -0.41 -26.04
C ARG A 52 -2.02 -0.69 -25.82
N LEU A 53 -2.85 0.29 -26.17
CA LEU A 53 -4.29 0.15 -26.35
C LEU A 53 -4.62 0.02 -27.83
N ILE A 54 -5.48 -0.93 -28.19
CA ILE A 54 -6.04 -1.07 -29.54
C ILE A 54 -7.43 -0.45 -29.52
N LEU A 55 -7.63 0.59 -30.33
CA LEU A 55 -8.88 1.32 -30.42
C LEU A 55 -9.81 0.69 -31.44
N ALA A 56 -11.12 0.78 -31.20
CA ALA A 56 -12.14 0.32 -32.16
C ALA A 56 -12.21 1.21 -33.40
N GLU A 57 -12.04 2.52 -33.19
CA GLU A 57 -11.95 3.52 -34.24
C GLU A 57 -10.60 4.24 -34.14
N SER A 58 -10.02 4.55 -35.29
CA SER A 58 -8.82 5.38 -35.34
C SER A 58 -9.07 6.77 -34.75
N VAL A 59 -8.06 7.36 -34.12
CA VAL A 59 -8.08 8.71 -33.54
C VAL A 59 -8.25 9.76 -34.66
N VAL A 60 -9.47 9.96 -35.14
CA VAL A 60 -9.79 10.97 -36.17
C VAL A 60 -10.44 12.15 -35.47
N LEU A 61 -9.86 13.34 -35.62
CA LEU A 61 -10.30 14.60 -34.99
C LEU A 61 -10.30 14.62 -33.45
N ALA A 62 -9.91 13.53 -32.79
CA ALA A 62 -9.76 13.50 -31.33
C ALA A 62 -8.48 14.23 -30.85
N VAL A 63 -7.54 14.51 -31.77
CA VAL A 63 -6.38 15.39 -31.54
C VAL A 63 -6.46 16.63 -32.44
N PRO A 64 -6.11 17.82 -31.91
CA PRO A 64 -6.29 19.11 -32.60
C PRO A 64 -5.35 19.34 -33.80
N ALA A 65 -4.33 18.49 -33.96
CA ALA A 65 -3.35 18.57 -35.04
C ALA A 65 -3.09 17.19 -35.64
N THR A 66 -2.46 17.13 -36.83
CA THR A 66 -2.09 15.88 -37.51
C THR A 66 -1.22 14.99 -36.64
N THR A 67 -0.37 15.60 -35.80
CA THR A 67 0.46 14.90 -34.80
C THR A 67 0.53 15.76 -33.55
N VAL A 68 0.40 15.15 -32.38
CA VAL A 68 0.48 15.80 -31.07
C VAL A 68 1.52 15.12 -30.21
N ALA A 69 2.38 15.94 -29.60
CA ALA A 69 3.43 15.45 -28.72
C ALA A 69 2.86 14.64 -27.55
N ALA A 70 3.44 13.48 -27.28
CA ALA A 70 2.96 12.53 -26.27
C ALA A 70 2.70 13.17 -24.90
N ARG A 71 3.59 14.08 -24.48
CA ARG A 71 3.53 14.80 -23.20
C ARG A 71 2.32 15.71 -23.04
N ARG A 72 1.69 16.12 -24.15
CA ARG A 72 0.49 16.96 -24.16
C ARG A 72 -0.79 16.14 -24.11
N VAL A 73 -0.69 14.83 -24.38
CA VAL A 73 -1.83 13.92 -24.41
C VAL A 73 -1.97 13.26 -23.04
N THR A 74 -3.20 13.22 -22.54
CA THR A 74 -3.57 12.52 -21.32
C THR A 74 -4.68 11.52 -21.65
N ILE A 75 -4.50 10.28 -21.23
CA ILE A 75 -5.45 9.19 -21.46
C ILE A 75 -5.89 8.62 -20.13
N VAL A 76 -7.20 8.49 -19.94
CA VAL A 76 -7.80 8.06 -18.68
C VAL A 76 -8.83 6.96 -18.95
N PRO A 77 -8.83 5.84 -18.20
CA PRO A 77 -9.89 4.85 -18.33
C PRO A 77 -11.23 5.43 -17.85
N VAL A 78 -12.31 5.10 -18.55
CA VAL A 78 -13.66 5.49 -18.18
C VAL A 78 -14.37 4.32 -17.53
N ARG A 79 -15.13 4.60 -16.47
CA ARG A 79 -15.98 3.62 -15.79
C ARG A 79 -17.36 4.19 -15.59
N ALA A 80 -18.38 3.38 -15.87
CA ALA A 80 -19.76 3.76 -15.63
C ALA A 80 -20.06 3.72 -14.13
N GLY A 81 -20.57 4.82 -13.60
CA GLY A 81 -21.03 4.93 -12.23
C GLY A 81 -22.43 5.54 -12.16
N VAL A 82 -23.15 5.23 -11.09
CA VAL A 82 -24.41 5.89 -10.75
C VAL A 82 -24.12 6.97 -9.72
N LEU A 83 -24.66 8.16 -9.93
CA LEU A 83 -24.63 9.22 -8.92
C LEU A 83 -25.39 8.74 -7.68
N SER A 84 -24.67 8.48 -6.60
CA SER A 84 -25.22 7.87 -5.38
C SER A 84 -25.67 8.90 -4.34
N SER A 85 -25.26 10.15 -4.50
CA SER A 85 -25.66 11.29 -3.66
C SER A 85 -25.92 12.50 -4.54
N GLY A 86 -26.73 13.46 -4.07
CA GLY A 86 -26.88 14.73 -4.77
C GLY A 86 -25.53 15.44 -4.98
N VAL A 87 -25.41 16.20 -6.06
CA VAL A 87 -24.24 17.07 -6.29
C VAL A 87 -24.35 18.26 -5.35
N GLU A 88 -23.38 18.41 -4.46
CA GLU A 88 -23.33 19.50 -3.50
C GLU A 88 -22.42 20.60 -4.03
N ILE A 89 -22.90 21.84 -4.00
CA ILE A 89 -22.15 23.02 -4.43
C ILE A 89 -22.01 23.97 -3.25
N ALA A 90 -20.82 24.02 -2.66
CA ALA A 90 -20.49 24.93 -1.58
C ALA A 90 -19.71 26.13 -2.15
N ARG A 91 -20.29 27.32 -2.11
CA ARG A 91 -19.60 28.56 -2.50
C ARG A 91 -18.93 29.18 -1.27
N ARG A 92 -17.62 29.40 -1.33
CA ARG A 92 -16.88 30.19 -0.34
C ARG A 92 -16.82 31.66 -0.82
N ARG A 93 -16.16 32.54 -0.05
CA ARG A 93 -15.99 33.97 -0.43
C ARG A 93 -15.28 34.08 -1.80
N GLN A 94 -15.66 35.10 -2.57
CA GLN A 94 -15.10 35.55 -3.86
C GLN A 94 -14.35 34.47 -4.67
N ASN A 95 -15.05 33.84 -5.61
CA ASN A 95 -14.55 32.96 -6.67
C ASN A 95 -13.98 31.58 -6.26
N ASP A 96 -14.04 31.20 -4.97
CA ASP A 96 -13.74 29.83 -4.55
C ASP A 96 -15.02 29.05 -4.28
N GLY A 97 -15.12 27.85 -4.86
CA GLY A 97 -16.28 26.98 -4.77
C GLY A 97 -15.88 25.53 -4.84
N THR A 98 -16.48 24.70 -4.00
CA THR A 98 -16.26 23.25 -3.99
C THR A 98 -17.51 22.57 -4.54
N VAL A 99 -17.31 21.68 -5.52
CA VAL A 99 -18.36 20.79 -6.02
C VAL A 99 -18.03 19.38 -5.57
N SER A 100 -18.95 18.75 -4.87
CA SER A 100 -18.82 17.38 -4.38
C SER A 100 -19.83 16.49 -5.08
N ALA A 101 -19.37 15.37 -5.65
CA ALA A 101 -20.20 14.36 -6.27
C ALA A 101 -19.68 12.96 -5.91
N THR A 102 -20.59 12.04 -5.59
CA THR A 102 -20.25 10.66 -5.24
C THR A 102 -20.83 9.73 -6.29
N PHE A 103 -19.98 8.87 -6.85
CA PHE A 103 -20.37 7.87 -7.84
C PHE A 103 -20.14 6.46 -7.30
N LEU A 104 -21.16 5.62 -7.43
CA LEU A 104 -21.04 4.18 -7.21
C LEU A 104 -20.74 3.50 -8.55
N LEU A 105 -19.56 2.89 -8.69
CA LEU A 105 -19.19 2.16 -9.89
C LEU A 105 -20.06 0.90 -10.05
N ARG A 106 -20.52 0.63 -11.27
CA ARG A 106 -21.38 -0.54 -11.55
C ARG A 106 -20.61 -1.84 -11.67
N ASP A 107 -19.45 -1.81 -12.31
CA ASP A 107 -18.71 -3.04 -12.58
C ASP A 107 -17.77 -3.40 -11.43
N PRO A 108 -17.60 -4.70 -11.15
CA PRO A 108 -16.72 -5.16 -10.09
C PRO A 108 -15.27 -4.72 -10.36
N PRO A 109 -14.47 -4.52 -9.29
CA PRO A 109 -13.04 -4.31 -9.43
C PRO A 109 -12.40 -5.57 -10.02
N ASP A 110 -11.61 -5.39 -11.08
CA ASP A 110 -10.85 -6.45 -11.73
C ASP A 110 -9.37 -6.10 -11.59
N LEU A 111 -8.83 -6.44 -10.41
CA LEU A 111 -7.46 -6.10 -10.03
C LEU A 111 -6.77 -7.37 -9.57
N ALA A 112 -5.68 -7.72 -10.22
CA ALA A 112 -4.79 -8.77 -9.76
C ALA A 112 -4.02 -8.32 -8.50
N ALA A 113 -3.71 -9.27 -7.61
CA ALA A 113 -2.86 -8.99 -6.46
C ALA A 113 -1.44 -8.62 -6.93
N PRO A 114 -0.75 -7.66 -6.29
CA PRO A 114 0.61 -7.32 -6.63
C PRO A 114 1.58 -8.42 -6.15
N VAL A 115 2.73 -8.52 -6.81
CA VAL A 115 3.81 -9.38 -6.36
C VAL A 115 4.55 -8.68 -5.22
N LEU A 116 4.43 -9.19 -4.01
CA LEU A 116 5.13 -8.70 -2.82
C LEU A 116 6.12 -9.76 -2.32
N PRO A 117 7.22 -9.35 -1.64
CA PRO A 117 8.07 -10.29 -0.94
C PRO A 117 7.26 -11.11 0.07
N VAL A 118 7.55 -12.40 0.16
CA VAL A 118 6.87 -13.33 1.07
C VAL A 118 7.82 -13.74 2.17
N TYR A 119 7.32 -13.74 3.41
CA TYR A 119 8.01 -14.29 4.56
C TYR A 119 7.07 -15.20 5.35
N LEU A 120 7.52 -16.43 5.65
CA LEU A 120 6.70 -17.44 6.35
C LEU A 120 5.29 -17.59 5.76
N GLY A 121 5.19 -17.63 4.42
CA GLY A 121 3.91 -17.82 3.71
C GLY A 121 2.98 -16.61 3.67
N ARG A 122 3.37 -15.45 4.22
CA ARG A 122 2.58 -14.21 4.20
C ARG A 122 3.30 -13.10 3.43
N PRO A 123 2.58 -12.24 2.69
CA PRO A 123 3.17 -11.10 2.01
C PRO A 123 3.71 -10.08 3.03
N VAL A 124 4.76 -9.36 2.68
CA VAL A 124 5.33 -8.27 3.48
C VAL A 124 5.01 -6.95 2.80
N GLN A 125 4.40 -6.02 3.54
CA GLN A 125 4.22 -4.65 3.09
C GLN A 125 5.53 -3.88 3.30
N THR A 126 6.21 -3.55 2.19
CA THR A 126 7.54 -2.93 2.19
C THR A 126 7.50 -1.41 2.07
N ASP A 127 6.33 -0.82 1.85
CA ASP A 127 6.19 0.63 1.82
C ASP A 127 6.25 1.19 3.25
N PRO A 128 7.12 2.18 3.51
CA PRO A 128 7.20 2.81 4.82
C PRO A 128 5.94 3.63 5.10
N SER A 129 5.44 3.51 6.33
CA SER A 129 4.36 4.39 6.81
C SER A 129 4.84 5.83 6.86
N LEU A 130 4.03 6.76 6.36
CA LEU A 130 4.28 8.18 6.51
C LEU A 130 4.02 8.66 7.93
N THR A 131 5.09 9.00 8.63
CA THR A 131 5.02 9.60 9.96
C THR A 131 4.98 11.14 9.84
N ARG A 132 3.80 11.71 9.53
CA ARG A 132 3.57 13.17 9.64
C ARG A 132 3.06 13.57 11.03
N ALA A 133 2.42 12.64 11.72
CA ALA A 133 1.98 12.71 13.10
C ALA A 133 2.50 11.47 13.83
N PRO A 134 2.60 11.49 15.18
CA PRO A 134 2.95 10.30 15.94
C PRO A 134 2.03 9.14 15.57
N ILE A 135 2.60 7.96 15.38
CA ILE A 135 1.80 6.77 15.12
C ILE A 135 1.14 6.35 16.44
N THR A 136 -0.19 6.44 16.49
CA THR A 136 -0.97 6.07 17.68
C THR A 136 -1.23 4.57 17.64
N ALA A 137 -0.70 3.85 18.63
CA ALA A 137 -1.08 2.47 18.90
C ALA A 137 -2.13 2.42 20.00
N SER A 138 -3.07 1.48 19.89
CA SER A 138 -4.05 1.15 20.91
C SER A 138 -3.86 -0.29 21.35
N LEU A 139 -4.02 -0.56 22.64
CA LEU A 139 -4.00 -1.92 23.19
C LEU A 139 -5.37 -2.20 23.78
N ARG A 140 -6.04 -3.24 23.30
CA ARG A 140 -7.42 -3.57 23.67
C ARG A 140 -7.50 -5.03 24.10
N ARG A 141 -8.29 -5.31 25.13
CA ARG A 141 -8.72 -6.68 25.48
C ARG A 141 -10.23 -6.69 25.47
N ALA A 142 -10.81 -7.59 24.68
CA ALA A 142 -12.25 -7.77 24.67
C ALA A 142 -12.67 -8.36 26.04
N VAL A 143 -13.54 -7.65 26.75
CA VAL A 143 -14.09 -8.05 28.04
C VAL A 143 -15.61 -7.87 28.00
N GLU A 144 -16.32 -8.80 28.61
CA GLU A 144 -17.75 -8.73 28.86
C GLU A 144 -17.96 -8.31 30.31
N TYR A 145 -18.87 -7.36 30.51
CA TYR A 145 -19.25 -6.88 31.84
C TYR A 145 -20.59 -7.52 32.20
N VAL A 146 -20.58 -8.39 33.19
CA VAL A 146 -21.79 -8.99 33.74
C VAL A 146 -22.15 -8.22 35.02
N ASP A 147 -23.16 -7.37 34.91
CA ASP A 147 -23.74 -6.62 36.02
C ASP A 147 -25.18 -7.07 36.24
N ASN A 148 -25.42 -7.76 37.36
CA ASN A 148 -26.73 -8.24 37.77
C ASN A 148 -27.47 -7.22 38.67
N GLY A 149 -26.93 -6.02 38.88
CA GLY A 149 -27.47 -4.98 39.74
C GLY A 149 -27.35 -5.25 41.25
N PHE A 150 -26.80 -6.40 41.64
CA PHE A 150 -26.61 -6.82 43.02
C PHE A 150 -25.21 -7.43 43.20
N GLY A 151 -24.26 -6.60 43.64
CA GLY A 151 -22.88 -7.00 43.89
C GLY A 151 -21.89 -6.32 42.94
N PRO A 152 -20.60 -6.70 42.99
CA PRO A 152 -19.58 -6.16 42.11
C PRO A 152 -19.77 -6.64 40.67
N VAL A 153 -19.54 -5.74 39.71
CA VAL A 153 -19.52 -6.07 38.28
C VAL A 153 -18.45 -7.12 38.01
N VAL A 154 -18.84 -8.25 37.43
CA VAL A 154 -17.91 -9.30 37.02
C VAL A 154 -17.41 -8.97 35.62
N VAL A 155 -16.09 -8.97 35.46
CA VAL A 155 -15.43 -8.69 34.18
C VAL A 155 -14.84 -9.98 33.65
N GLU A 156 -15.44 -10.52 32.59
CA GLU A 156 -14.99 -11.76 31.97
C GLU A 156 -14.26 -11.45 30.66
N PRO A 157 -12.96 -11.78 30.54
CA PRO A 157 -12.25 -11.57 29.29
C PRO A 157 -12.73 -12.56 28.23
N LEU A 158 -13.18 -12.03 27.10
CA LEU A 158 -13.55 -12.84 25.92
C LEU A 158 -12.32 -13.49 25.27
N ARG A 159 -11.14 -12.89 25.47
CA ARG A 159 -9.84 -13.39 24.99
C ARG A 159 -8.75 -13.13 26.02
N ASP A 160 -7.81 -14.06 26.13
CA ASP A 160 -6.62 -13.93 26.99
C ASP A 160 -5.45 -13.18 26.34
N LEU A 161 -5.70 -12.58 25.17
CA LEU A 161 -4.71 -11.84 24.39
C LEU A 161 -5.11 -10.38 24.31
N PHE A 162 -4.13 -9.50 24.49
CA PHE A 162 -4.28 -8.09 24.15
C PHE A 162 -4.07 -7.93 22.63
N GLU A 163 -5.01 -7.25 22.00
CA GLU A 163 -4.94 -6.87 20.59
C GLU A 163 -4.31 -5.50 20.49
N ARG A 164 -3.17 -5.41 19.81
CA ARG A 164 -2.54 -4.14 19.48
C ARG A 164 -3.05 -3.67 18.12
N GLY A 165 -3.76 -2.54 18.10
CA GLY A 165 -4.18 -1.84 16.88
C GLY A 165 -3.31 -0.63 16.60
N GLU A 166 -3.11 -0.30 15.33
CA GLU A 166 -2.36 0.87 14.88
C GLU A 166 -2.96 1.39 13.56
N ALA A 167 -2.79 2.68 13.26
CA ALA A 167 -3.16 3.23 11.95
C ALA A 167 -1.90 3.53 11.14
N ILE A 168 -1.75 2.88 9.99
CA ILE A 168 -0.67 3.18 9.04
C ILE A 168 -1.16 4.09 7.93
N THR A 169 -0.31 5.03 7.53
CA THR A 169 -0.57 5.90 6.38
C THR A 169 0.41 5.58 5.27
N LEU A 170 -0.09 5.17 4.11
CA LEU A 170 0.74 4.93 2.93
C LEU A 170 0.57 6.05 1.92
N LYS A 171 1.63 6.29 1.14
CA LYS A 171 1.62 7.29 0.07
C LYS A 171 2.21 6.73 -1.20
N ALA A 172 1.47 6.92 -2.28
CA ALA A 172 1.85 6.52 -3.61
C ALA A 172 1.99 7.75 -4.52
N LYS A 173 3.15 7.88 -5.18
CA LYS A 173 3.48 8.94 -6.12
C LYS A 173 3.56 8.39 -7.54
N GLY A 174 2.94 9.11 -8.49
CA GLY A 174 2.87 8.65 -9.88
C GLY A 174 1.89 7.49 -10.09
N ALA A 175 1.70 7.09 -11.35
CA ALA A 175 0.65 6.14 -11.71
C ALA A 175 0.94 4.71 -11.26
N ALA A 176 2.18 4.24 -11.44
CA ALA A 176 2.59 2.88 -11.09
C ALA A 176 2.41 2.57 -9.59
N GLU A 177 2.93 3.43 -8.70
CA GLU A 177 2.77 3.24 -7.25
C GLU A 177 1.31 3.32 -6.83
N ARG A 178 0.52 4.24 -7.42
CA ARG A 178 -0.90 4.39 -7.08
C ARG A 178 -1.70 3.16 -7.51
N MET A 179 -1.36 2.55 -8.64
CA MET A 179 -1.95 1.30 -9.06
C MET A 179 -1.50 0.13 -8.18
N ALA A 180 -0.22 0.04 -7.84
CA ALA A 180 0.30 -0.99 -6.93
C ALA A 180 -0.39 -0.94 -5.57
N LEU A 181 -0.58 0.26 -5.01
CA LEU A 181 -1.33 0.48 -3.77
C LEU A 181 -2.78 0.01 -3.88
N ARG A 182 -3.47 0.34 -4.98
CA ARG A 182 -4.86 -0.08 -5.22
C ARG A 182 -4.97 -1.61 -5.35
N ARG A 183 -4.06 -2.24 -6.09
CA ARG A 183 -3.96 -3.71 -6.22
C ARG A 183 -3.70 -4.38 -4.86
N TRP A 184 -2.79 -3.81 -4.06
CA TRP A 184 -2.48 -4.32 -2.73
C TRP A 184 -3.69 -4.25 -1.80
N LEU A 185 -4.35 -3.08 -1.69
CA LEU A 185 -5.54 -2.93 -0.86
C LEU A 185 -6.64 -3.91 -1.27
N TRP A 186 -6.82 -4.14 -2.57
CA TRP A 186 -7.77 -5.11 -3.08
C TRP A 186 -7.41 -6.55 -2.69
N SER A 187 -6.12 -6.89 -2.71
CA SER A 187 -5.63 -8.22 -2.31
C SER A 187 -5.92 -8.56 -0.85
N LEU A 188 -6.12 -7.56 0.01
CA LEU A 188 -6.44 -7.79 1.44
C LEU A 188 -7.84 -8.36 1.67
N ARG A 189 -8.77 -8.15 0.72
CA ARG A 189 -10.19 -8.55 0.82
C ARG A 189 -10.82 -8.06 2.14
N GLY A 190 -10.60 -6.79 2.47
CA GLY A 190 -11.03 -6.19 3.73
C GLY A 190 -10.24 -6.76 4.91
N ARG A 191 -10.95 -7.32 5.89
CA ARG A 191 -10.37 -7.87 7.13
C ARG A 191 -9.80 -9.30 7.01
N GLN A 192 -9.83 -9.91 5.82
CA GLN A 192 -9.58 -11.35 5.66
C GLN A 192 -8.10 -11.73 5.61
N ALA A 193 -7.27 -10.97 4.88
CA ALA A 193 -5.86 -11.32 4.71
C ALA A 193 -4.98 -10.71 5.81
N SER A 194 -4.03 -11.50 6.29
CA SER A 194 -2.92 -11.01 7.12
C SER A 194 -1.65 -10.85 6.30
N PHE A 195 -0.81 -9.91 6.73
CA PHE A 195 0.45 -9.56 6.11
C PHE A 195 1.45 -9.11 7.17
N TRP A 196 2.72 -9.20 6.84
CA TRP A 196 3.79 -8.69 7.69
C TRP A 196 3.96 -7.19 7.48
N LEU A 197 4.00 -6.45 8.58
CA LEU A 197 4.21 -5.01 8.61
C LEU A 197 5.48 -4.69 9.39
N PRO A 198 6.50 -4.09 8.76
CA PRO A 198 7.65 -3.56 9.48
C PRO A 198 7.25 -2.36 10.32
N THR A 199 7.83 -2.23 11.50
CA THR A 199 7.62 -1.07 12.38
C THR A 199 8.28 0.21 11.86
N TRP A 200 9.24 0.08 10.94
CA TRP A 200 10.05 1.19 10.41
C TRP A 200 10.81 2.03 11.46
N GLY A 201 10.89 1.54 12.71
CA GLY A 201 11.45 2.26 13.85
C GLY A 201 12.98 2.21 13.98
N ARG A 202 13.65 1.24 13.33
CA ARG A 202 15.12 1.03 13.40
C ARG A 202 15.58 0.71 14.82
N GLU A 203 14.80 -0.12 15.49
CA GLU A 203 14.93 -0.39 16.92
C GLU A 203 16.20 -1.18 17.23
N LEU A 204 16.55 -2.13 16.38
CA LEU A 204 17.69 -3.01 16.60
C LEU A 204 18.97 -2.39 16.04
N GLN A 205 19.66 -1.61 16.86
CA GLN A 205 20.94 -1.01 16.50
C GLN A 205 22.07 -2.03 16.59
N LEU A 206 22.70 -2.36 15.46
CA LEU A 206 23.86 -3.25 15.42
C LEU A 206 25.06 -2.64 16.15
N ARG A 207 25.78 -3.48 16.90
CA ARG A 207 27.00 -3.12 17.64
C ARG A 207 28.26 -3.70 17.02
N ALA A 208 28.11 -4.72 16.20
CA ALA A 208 29.18 -5.35 15.45
C ALA A 208 28.69 -5.68 14.04
N SER A 209 29.61 -5.67 13.07
CA SER A 209 29.34 -6.20 11.73
C SER A 209 29.20 -7.73 11.79
N MET A 210 28.45 -8.27 10.84
CA MET A 210 28.27 -9.71 10.67
C MET A 210 28.90 -10.15 9.35
N THR A 211 29.51 -11.32 9.35
CA THR A 211 29.93 -11.98 8.10
C THR A 211 28.72 -12.60 7.40
N SER A 212 28.84 -12.89 6.11
CA SER A 212 27.74 -13.46 5.31
C SER A 212 27.20 -14.80 5.84
N GLY A 213 28.06 -15.60 6.47
CA GLY A 213 27.71 -16.88 7.09
C GLY A 213 27.23 -16.79 8.54
N SER A 214 27.30 -15.62 9.17
CA SER A 214 26.92 -15.48 10.58
C SER A 214 25.40 -15.55 10.77
N THR A 215 24.98 -16.25 11.82
CA THR A 215 23.62 -16.22 12.38
C THR A 215 23.54 -15.42 13.67
N GLN A 216 24.66 -14.89 14.16
CA GLN A 216 24.75 -14.16 15.41
C GLN A 216 24.78 -12.67 15.12
N MET A 217 23.85 -11.93 15.73
CA MET A 217 23.69 -10.49 15.59
C MET A 217 23.82 -9.84 16.96
N ARG A 218 24.78 -8.92 17.12
CA ARG A 218 24.97 -8.17 18.37
C ARG A 218 24.30 -6.81 18.26
N VAL A 219 23.43 -6.50 19.21
CA VAL A 219 22.60 -5.28 19.21
C VAL A 219 22.61 -4.58 20.55
N ALA A 220 22.30 -3.28 20.53
CA ALA A 220 21.96 -2.54 21.73
C ALA A 220 20.71 -3.14 22.41
N PRO A 221 20.67 -3.26 23.74
CA PRO A 221 19.46 -3.70 24.45
C PRO A 221 18.31 -2.71 24.25
N VAL A 222 17.15 -3.22 23.84
CA VAL A 222 15.90 -2.45 23.68
C VAL A 222 14.70 -3.11 24.38
N ALA A 223 14.83 -4.36 24.81
CA ALA A 223 13.83 -5.11 25.55
C ALA A 223 14.51 -6.19 26.41
N ALA A 224 13.75 -6.84 27.29
CA ALA A 224 14.21 -8.01 28.01
C ALA A 224 14.50 -9.18 27.05
N LEU A 225 15.44 -10.07 27.41
CA LEU A 225 15.90 -11.17 26.53
C LEU A 225 14.74 -12.05 26.03
N ALA A 226 13.79 -12.38 26.91
CA ALA A 226 12.62 -13.19 26.57
C ALA A 226 11.72 -12.54 25.51
N ALA A 227 11.70 -11.21 25.42
CA ALA A 227 10.85 -10.48 24.47
C ALA A 227 11.36 -10.55 23.03
N TYR A 228 12.61 -10.97 22.79
CA TYR A 228 13.14 -11.16 21.44
C TYR A 228 12.78 -12.52 20.84
N LEU A 229 12.56 -13.53 21.69
CA LEU A 229 12.36 -14.90 21.23
C LEU A 229 11.14 -14.98 20.29
N GLY A 230 11.34 -15.55 19.11
CA GLY A 230 10.29 -15.72 18.10
C GLY A 230 9.89 -14.43 17.38
N ARG A 231 10.50 -13.27 17.69
CA ARG A 231 10.26 -12.02 16.96
C ARG A 231 10.86 -12.09 15.56
N LYS A 232 10.13 -11.49 14.62
CA LYS A 232 10.51 -11.41 13.22
C LYS A 232 11.14 -10.04 12.99
N ILE A 233 12.14 -10.00 12.13
CA ILE A 233 12.89 -8.78 11.84
C ILE A 233 13.05 -8.60 10.34
N LEU A 234 13.10 -7.33 9.93
CA LEU A 234 13.45 -6.89 8.58
C LEU A 234 14.80 -6.16 8.64
N MET A 235 15.69 -6.46 7.71
CA MET A 235 16.97 -5.77 7.51
C MET A 235 17.01 -5.10 6.13
N GLU A 236 17.33 -3.81 6.10
CA GLU A 236 17.57 -3.04 4.88
C GLU A 236 19.02 -3.28 4.40
N MET A 237 19.23 -4.33 3.57
CA MET A 237 20.55 -4.65 3.00
C MET A 237 20.73 -4.00 1.61
N PRO A 238 21.97 -3.75 1.16
CA PRO A 238 22.25 -3.26 -0.19
C PRO A 238 21.68 -4.18 -1.29
N GLY A 239 21.78 -5.50 -1.11
CA GLY A 239 21.18 -6.51 -1.99
C GLY A 239 19.66 -6.71 -1.82
N GLY A 240 18.96 -5.75 -1.21
CA GLY A 240 17.53 -5.77 -0.97
C GLY A 240 17.12 -6.26 0.42
N LEU A 241 15.82 -6.25 0.70
CA LEU A 241 15.28 -6.57 2.02
C LEU A 241 15.56 -8.04 2.42
N ARG A 242 15.84 -8.27 3.70
CA ARG A 242 16.02 -9.62 4.28
C ARG A 242 15.17 -9.79 5.53
N PHE A 243 14.53 -10.95 5.67
CA PHE A 243 13.63 -11.27 6.76
C PHE A 243 14.17 -12.42 7.60
N ARG A 244 14.20 -12.32 8.93
CA ARG A 244 14.67 -13.38 9.82
C ARG A 244 13.82 -13.50 11.07
N THR A 245 13.88 -14.66 11.72
CA THR A 245 13.29 -14.90 13.04
C THR A 245 14.43 -14.98 14.05
N ILE A 246 14.23 -14.39 15.22
CA ILE A 246 15.16 -14.49 16.34
C ILE A 246 14.83 -15.77 17.13
N ASN A 247 15.74 -16.74 17.10
CA ASN A 247 15.59 -18.04 17.75
C ASN A 247 16.10 -18.06 19.19
N ALA A 248 17.00 -17.14 19.55
CA ALA A 248 17.51 -17.01 20.91
C ALA A 248 18.06 -15.60 21.16
N ALA A 249 18.07 -15.19 22.41
CA ALA A 249 18.70 -13.95 22.87
C ALA A 249 19.44 -14.19 24.17
N VAL A 250 20.68 -13.73 24.26
CA VAL A 250 21.52 -13.82 25.46
C VAL A 250 22.22 -12.50 25.72
N ALA A 251 22.52 -12.23 26.99
CA ALA A 251 23.33 -11.06 27.35
C ALA A 251 24.80 -11.29 26.93
N GLU A 252 25.44 -10.23 26.43
CA GLU A 252 26.85 -10.21 26.07
C GLU A 252 27.46 -8.88 26.52
N GLY A 253 27.87 -8.82 27.79
CA GLY A 253 28.33 -7.59 28.42
C GLY A 253 27.20 -6.54 28.45
N PRO A 254 27.41 -5.31 27.93
CA PRO A 254 26.37 -4.29 27.88
C PRO A 254 25.38 -4.46 26.71
N ASP A 255 25.61 -5.43 25.83
CA ASP A 255 24.82 -5.66 24.63
C ASP A 255 24.05 -6.98 24.70
N HIS A 256 23.13 -7.17 23.74
CA HIS A 256 22.45 -8.45 23.54
C HIS A 256 22.96 -9.13 22.28
N ARG A 257 23.17 -10.45 22.36
CA ARG A 257 23.44 -11.31 21.20
C ARG A 257 22.20 -12.09 20.84
N LEU A 258 21.73 -11.88 19.62
CA LEU A 258 20.57 -12.51 19.03
C LEU A 258 21.01 -13.59 18.05
N THR A 259 20.44 -14.78 18.16
CA THR A 259 20.62 -15.88 17.20
C THR A 259 19.48 -15.86 16.19
N LEU A 260 19.81 -15.75 14.90
CA LEU A 260 18.86 -15.71 13.79
C LEU A 260 18.55 -17.10 13.24
N SER A 261 17.41 -17.25 12.58
CA SER A 261 16.96 -18.51 11.98
C SER A 261 17.84 -19.05 10.85
N SER A 262 18.56 -18.16 10.14
CA SER A 262 19.53 -18.53 9.10
C SER A 262 20.47 -17.36 8.81
N SER A 263 21.61 -17.66 8.19
CA SER A 263 22.58 -16.63 7.76
C SER A 263 21.99 -15.76 6.64
N LEU A 264 22.54 -14.57 6.43
CA LEU A 264 21.99 -13.59 5.49
C LEU A 264 22.53 -13.72 4.06
N GLY A 265 23.61 -14.47 3.88
CA GLY A 265 24.26 -14.68 2.57
C GLY A 265 25.09 -13.48 2.10
N GLU A 266 25.05 -12.36 2.83
CA GLU A 266 25.76 -11.11 2.56
C GLU A 266 26.28 -10.54 3.89
N PRO A 267 27.49 -9.94 3.95
CA PRO A 267 27.97 -9.29 5.16
C PRO A 267 27.04 -8.14 5.59
N VAL A 268 26.76 -8.04 6.88
CA VAL A 268 25.94 -6.97 7.47
C VAL A 268 26.85 -5.92 8.08
N ALA A 269 26.74 -4.69 7.61
CA ALA A 269 27.49 -3.57 8.16
C ALA A 269 26.74 -2.97 9.37
N ILE A 270 27.48 -2.35 10.28
CA ILE A 270 26.91 -1.68 11.46
C ILE A 270 25.77 -0.67 11.13
N PRO A 271 25.83 0.15 10.06
CA PRO A 271 24.75 1.10 9.76
C PRO A 271 23.49 0.45 9.15
N THR A 272 23.45 -0.87 8.95
CA THR A 272 22.26 -1.56 8.46
C THR A 272 21.07 -1.29 9.39
N LYS A 273 19.94 -0.86 8.83
CA LYS A 273 18.74 -0.61 9.62
C LYS A 273 18.00 -1.91 9.82
N VAL A 274 17.62 -2.17 11.06
CA VAL A 274 16.92 -3.39 11.45
C VAL A 274 15.63 -3.01 12.18
N HIS A 275 14.53 -3.54 11.69
CA HIS A 275 13.17 -3.25 12.15
C HIS A 275 12.52 -4.51 12.70
N PHE A 276 11.60 -4.35 13.64
CA PHE A 276 10.70 -5.45 13.97
C PHE A 276 9.65 -5.63 12.86
N LEU A 277 9.22 -6.88 12.69
CA LEU A 277 8.19 -7.27 11.75
C LEU A 277 7.03 -7.87 12.55
N THR A 278 5.84 -7.27 12.38
CA THR A 278 4.63 -7.64 13.13
C THR A 278 3.62 -8.23 12.17
N LEU A 279 2.95 -9.32 12.56
CA LEU A 279 1.90 -9.91 11.73
C LEU A 279 0.61 -9.16 12.02
N VAL A 280 0.03 -8.55 10.99
CA VAL A 280 -1.19 -7.74 11.14
C VAL A 280 -2.21 -8.11 10.07
N ARG A 281 -3.46 -7.71 10.28
CA ARG A 281 -4.49 -7.66 9.23
C ARG A 281 -5.15 -6.29 9.25
N SER A 282 -5.85 -5.94 8.17
CA SER A 282 -6.70 -4.75 8.20
C SER A 282 -7.82 -4.91 9.24
N GLU A 283 -8.13 -3.83 9.94
CA GLU A 283 -9.29 -3.70 10.83
C GLU A 283 -10.45 -2.95 10.14
N ALA A 284 -10.42 -2.77 8.82
CA ALA A 284 -11.48 -2.10 8.06
C ALA A 284 -11.86 -2.85 6.79
N ASP A 285 -13.16 -2.88 6.48
CA ASP A 285 -13.66 -3.43 5.22
C ASP A 285 -13.80 -2.34 4.14
N ARG A 286 -13.93 -1.08 4.56
CA ARG A 286 -13.94 0.10 3.69
C ARG A 286 -12.65 0.89 3.89
N VAL A 287 -11.95 1.15 2.81
CA VAL A 287 -10.72 1.95 2.78
C VAL A 287 -10.91 3.07 1.76
N GLU A 288 -10.52 4.28 2.13
CA GLU A 288 -10.62 5.46 1.27
C GLU A 288 -9.23 5.89 0.81
N ILE A 289 -9.10 6.11 -0.51
CA ILE A 289 -7.88 6.63 -1.11
C ILE A 289 -8.13 8.10 -1.44
N GLN A 290 -7.33 8.98 -0.86
CA GLN A 290 -7.38 10.41 -1.17
C GLN A 290 -6.41 10.70 -2.31
N HIS A 291 -6.92 11.22 -3.44
CA HIS A 291 -6.10 11.60 -4.58
C HIS A 291 -5.78 13.10 -4.53
N GLY A 292 -4.52 13.46 -4.29
CA GLY A 292 -4.01 14.80 -4.51
C GLY A 292 -3.30 14.94 -5.86
N ALA A 293 -2.90 16.16 -6.22
CA ALA A 293 -2.22 16.45 -7.47
C ALA A 293 -0.97 15.58 -7.68
N VAL A 294 -0.10 15.49 -6.66
CA VAL A 294 1.20 14.80 -6.76
C VAL A 294 1.15 13.35 -6.28
N ALA A 295 0.30 13.06 -5.30
CA ALA A 295 0.30 11.76 -4.64
C ALA A 295 -1.09 11.34 -4.20
N SER A 296 -1.25 10.05 -3.95
CA SER A 296 -2.42 9.53 -3.26
C SER A 296 -2.02 9.02 -1.89
N GLU A 297 -2.86 9.25 -0.90
CA GLU A 297 -2.62 8.87 0.48
C GLU A 297 -3.79 8.00 0.96
N VAL A 298 -3.48 7.01 1.79
CA VAL A 298 -4.46 6.11 2.38
C VAL A 298 -4.07 5.85 3.83
N THR A 299 -5.05 5.91 4.72
CA THR A 299 -4.89 5.54 6.12
C THR A 299 -5.64 4.24 6.36
N LEU A 300 -4.93 3.21 6.82
CA LEU A 300 -5.45 1.87 7.06
C LEU A 300 -5.28 1.51 8.54
N PRO A 301 -6.38 1.29 9.29
CA PRO A 301 -6.26 0.68 10.60
C PRO A 301 -5.87 -0.79 10.44
N VAL A 302 -4.90 -1.22 11.23
CA VAL A 302 -4.37 -2.57 11.29
C VAL A 302 -4.37 -3.08 12.72
N VAL A 303 -4.55 -4.38 12.89
CA VAL A 303 -4.51 -5.05 14.19
C VAL A 303 -3.56 -6.23 14.13
N GLU A 304 -2.75 -6.40 15.17
CA GLU A 304 -1.86 -7.55 15.34
C GLU A 304 -2.66 -8.83 15.44
N VAL A 305 -2.18 -9.88 14.78
CA VAL A 305 -2.79 -11.21 14.80
C VAL A 305 -1.77 -12.25 15.20
N ALA A 306 -2.24 -13.31 15.84
CA ALA A 306 -1.42 -14.48 16.11
C ALA A 306 -0.99 -15.14 14.79
N GLU A 307 0.20 -15.73 14.80
CA GLU A 307 0.75 -16.51 13.69
C GLU A 307 -0.04 -17.80 13.44
#